data_AF-A0A1Z8S9C9-F1
#
_entry.id   AF-A0A1Z8S9C9-F1
#
_cell.length_a   1.000
_cell.length_b   1.000
_cell.length_c   1.000
_cell.angle_alpha   90.00
_cell.angle_beta   90.00
_cell.angle_gamma   90.00
#
_symmetry.space_group_name_H-M   'P 1'
#
loop_
_entity.id
_entity.type
_entity.pdbx_description
1 polymer ?
#
loop_
_entity_poly.entity_id
_entity_poly.type
_entity_poly.pdbx_seq_one_letter_code
_entity_poly.pdbx_strand_id
1 'polypeptide(L)'
;MTSHPIFSSAVGRLTAVCFAVLWSGLTLTGCLNDDNLIGENCYDEILNNGEELIDCGGPICDPCDPCENDAWDPLLGEQWVDCGGSCEPCATNFNGVLDEGETGVDCGCAGCPACPELCGDGLMNGYETGVDCGGVDCDACPTCDDGILNGSETGIDCGGNTCDPCECLCDCTNGIQDGLEEYIDCGGPNCEPCASTMSWYNAGVQYFGDATASAELVGGNLQITGISLTGAQVGFVVAEPADGWYNGYVIALNPTSLPQAAAYTSTAGMNYTTLFGGNTTVQITYIDAESGGYVVGSFNGSVMEASGSATTLSQGSFQLSIN
;
A
#
# COMPACT_ATOMS: atom_id res chain seq x y z
N MET A 1 30.89 -51.77 56.21
CA MET A 1 30.53 -53.20 56.20
C MET A 1 29.15 -53.32 55.58
N THR A 2 29.08 -54.13 54.54
CA THR A 2 27.92 -54.55 53.75
C THR A 2 26.75 -55.05 54.60
N SER A 3 25.51 -54.74 54.22
CA SER A 3 24.43 -55.73 53.96
C SER A 3 23.03 -55.09 53.88
N HIS A 4 22.40 -55.18 52.71
CA HIS A 4 20.93 -55.35 52.54
C HIS A 4 20.52 -56.78 52.98
N PRO A 5 19.25 -57.23 52.93
CA PRO A 5 17.91 -56.60 52.94
C PRO A 5 16.96 -57.32 53.95
N ILE A 6 15.63 -57.14 53.89
CA ILE A 6 14.62 -58.24 53.76
C ILE A 6 13.22 -57.64 53.53
N PHE A 7 12.59 -58.11 52.45
CA PHE A 7 11.18 -57.96 52.07
C PHE A 7 10.32 -59.06 52.73
N SER A 8 9.12 -58.73 53.21
CA SER A 8 7.97 -59.63 53.39
C SER A 8 6.77 -58.76 53.82
N SER A 9 5.52 -58.87 53.39
CA SER A 9 4.78 -59.69 52.42
C SER A 9 3.32 -59.22 52.49
N ALA A 10 2.56 -59.40 51.41
CA ALA A 10 1.08 -59.43 51.32
C ALA A 10 0.36 -58.06 51.51
N VAL A 11 -0.13 -57.39 50.45
CA VAL A 11 -1.22 -57.78 49.53
C VAL A 11 -2.46 -58.27 50.27
N GLY A 12 -3.52 -57.44 50.29
CA GLY A 12 -4.88 -57.96 50.38
C GLY A 12 -5.90 -57.09 51.09
N ARG A 13 -6.58 -56.25 50.31
CA ARG A 13 -7.99 -55.88 50.47
C ARG A 13 -8.35 -54.93 51.64
N LEU A 14 -8.38 -53.63 51.34
CA LEU A 14 -9.53 -52.79 51.70
C LEU A 14 -9.66 -51.65 50.68
N THR A 15 -9.99 -52.04 49.45
CA THR A 15 -10.60 -51.14 48.45
C THR A 15 -12.00 -50.80 48.90
N ALA A 16 -12.19 -49.57 49.39
CA ALA A 16 -13.40 -48.74 49.35
C ALA A 16 -13.31 -47.76 50.52
N VAL A 17 -13.36 -46.46 50.24
CA VAL A 17 -13.81 -45.33 51.11
C VAL A 17 -12.93 -44.07 51.08
N CYS A 18 -11.69 -44.07 50.57
CA CYS A 18 -10.87 -42.84 50.55
C CYS A 18 -10.68 -42.15 49.19
N PHE A 19 -11.47 -42.48 48.16
CA PHE A 19 -11.44 -41.80 46.84
C PHE A 19 -12.69 -40.96 46.58
N ALA A 20 -13.36 -40.47 47.63
CA ALA A 20 -14.57 -39.65 47.53
C ALA A 20 -14.45 -38.28 48.24
N VAL A 21 -13.23 -37.81 48.52
CA VAL A 21 -12.99 -36.49 49.15
C VAL A 21 -12.07 -35.58 48.30
N LEU A 22 -11.58 -36.06 47.16
CA LEU A 22 -10.69 -35.30 46.25
C LEU A 22 -11.35 -34.91 44.92
N TRP A 23 -12.67 -35.03 44.82
CA TRP A 23 -13.44 -34.62 43.63
C TRP A 23 -14.72 -33.86 44.01
N SER A 24 -14.61 -33.02 45.04
CA SER A 24 -15.57 -31.97 45.39
C SER A 24 -14.88 -30.61 45.47
N GLY A 25 -13.88 -30.40 44.61
CA GLY A 25 -13.46 -29.09 44.15
C GLY A 25 -14.35 -28.67 42.98
N LEU A 26 -15.67 -28.59 43.21
CA LEU A 26 -16.56 -27.85 42.32
C LEU A 26 -16.14 -26.39 42.41
N THR A 27 -15.71 -25.90 41.26
CA THR A 27 -15.60 -24.49 40.89
C THR A 27 -16.70 -23.65 41.54
N LEU A 28 -16.38 -22.94 42.62
CA LEU A 28 -17.08 -21.72 42.98
C LEU A 28 -16.62 -20.65 41.99
N THR A 29 -17.09 -20.75 40.75
CA THR A 29 -17.35 -19.55 39.96
C THR A 29 -18.44 -18.83 40.72
N GLY A 30 -18.09 -17.78 41.46
CA GLY A 30 -19.08 -16.84 41.96
C GLY A 30 -19.83 -16.33 40.74
N CYS A 31 -21.06 -16.79 40.54
CA CYS A 31 -21.96 -16.20 39.58
C CYS A 31 -22.21 -14.78 40.07
N LEU A 32 -21.76 -13.77 39.31
CA LEU A 32 -22.38 -12.46 39.35
C LEU A 32 -23.87 -12.70 39.08
N ASN A 33 -24.74 -12.37 40.04
CA ASN A 33 -26.18 -12.38 39.82
C ASN A 33 -26.51 -11.19 38.92
N ASP A 34 -27.39 -11.33 37.93
CA ASP A 34 -27.85 -10.22 37.09
C ASP A 34 -28.49 -9.10 37.93
N ASP A 35 -28.95 -9.39 39.15
CA ASP A 35 -29.44 -8.38 40.11
C ASP A 35 -28.31 -7.57 40.81
N ASN A 36 -27.03 -7.92 40.58
CA ASN A 36 -25.83 -7.23 41.10
C ASN A 36 -24.99 -6.60 39.97
N LEU A 37 -25.47 -6.64 38.72
CA LEU A 37 -24.98 -5.73 37.69
C LEU A 37 -25.46 -4.33 38.08
N ILE A 38 -24.52 -3.40 38.25
CA ILE A 38 -24.87 -1.99 38.22
C ILE A 38 -25.53 -1.80 36.84
N GLY A 39 -26.82 -1.48 36.80
CA GLY A 39 -27.53 -1.24 35.54
C GLY A 39 -26.91 -0.06 34.80
N GLU A 40 -27.16 0.06 33.49
CA GLU A 40 -26.64 1.16 32.66
C GLU A 40 -26.76 2.50 33.40
N ASN A 41 -25.62 3.02 33.84
CA ASN A 41 -25.50 4.28 34.55
C ASN A 41 -24.42 5.11 33.88
N CYS A 42 -24.61 6.42 33.92
CA CYS A 42 -23.72 7.41 33.32
C CYS A 42 -22.48 7.72 34.18
N TYR A 43 -22.34 7.13 35.37
CA TYR A 43 -21.29 7.55 36.31
C TYR A 43 -20.57 6.30 36.80
N ASP A 44 -19.78 5.70 35.90
CA ASP A 44 -19.02 4.48 36.13
C ASP A 44 -17.54 4.57 35.71
N GLU A 45 -17.07 5.77 35.36
CA GLU A 45 -15.69 6.12 35.00
C GLU A 45 -15.15 5.37 33.76
N ILE A 46 -16.04 4.85 32.91
CA ILE A 46 -15.67 4.15 31.67
C ILE A 46 -16.56 4.57 30.50
N LEU A 47 -15.96 4.78 29.32
CA LEU A 47 -16.72 5.19 28.12
C LEU A 47 -17.62 4.04 27.61
N ASN A 48 -18.91 4.07 27.94
CA ASN A 48 -19.88 3.03 27.57
C ASN A 48 -21.28 3.60 27.27
N ASN A 49 -22.30 2.74 27.08
CA ASN A 49 -23.72 3.11 27.02
C ASN A 49 -24.14 4.25 26.06
N GLY A 50 -23.32 4.53 25.04
CA GLY A 50 -23.56 5.60 24.06
C GLY A 50 -23.04 6.98 24.49
N GLU A 51 -22.17 7.04 25.49
CA GLU A 51 -21.44 8.23 25.94
C GLU A 51 -20.55 8.84 24.85
N GLU A 52 -20.39 10.17 24.91
CA GLU A 52 -19.50 10.93 24.03
C GLU A 52 -18.10 11.06 24.65
N LEU A 53 -18.02 11.31 25.96
CA LEU A 53 -16.81 11.19 26.79
C LEU A 53 -17.16 10.41 28.07
N ILE A 54 -16.14 9.99 28.83
CA ILE A 54 -16.35 9.21 30.06
C ILE A 54 -17.35 9.95 30.96
N ASP A 55 -18.43 9.26 31.31
CA ASP A 55 -19.51 9.76 32.18
C ASP A 55 -20.29 11.00 31.66
N CYS A 56 -20.29 11.27 30.36
CA CYS A 56 -21.13 12.33 29.76
C CYS A 56 -21.50 12.10 28.28
N GLY A 57 -22.54 12.80 27.82
CA GLY A 57 -23.04 12.71 26.45
C GLY A 57 -23.84 11.44 26.15
N GLY A 58 -24.64 11.47 25.09
CA GLY A 58 -25.50 10.33 24.74
C GLY A 58 -26.86 10.29 25.46
N PRO A 59 -27.60 9.17 25.34
CA PRO A 59 -29.03 9.10 25.67
C PRO A 59 -29.35 9.02 27.17
N ILE A 60 -28.38 8.65 28.00
CA ILE A 60 -28.58 8.43 29.45
C ILE A 60 -27.79 9.40 30.33
N CYS A 61 -26.99 10.27 29.73
CA CYS A 61 -26.10 11.22 30.40
C CYS A 61 -26.51 12.67 30.13
N ASP A 62 -26.04 13.57 31.01
CA ASP A 62 -26.05 14.99 30.71
C ASP A 62 -25.02 15.30 29.61
N PRO A 63 -25.21 16.36 28.81
CA PRO A 63 -24.24 16.77 27.80
C PRO A 63 -22.86 16.99 28.43
N CYS A 64 -21.80 16.63 27.69
CA CYS A 64 -20.44 16.87 28.15
C CYS A 64 -20.18 18.36 28.39
N ASP A 65 -19.33 18.62 29.39
CA ASP A 65 -18.82 19.97 29.62
C ASP A 65 -17.93 20.34 28.44
N PRO A 66 -18.24 21.40 27.68
CA PRO A 66 -17.39 21.85 26.59
C PRO A 66 -15.98 22.22 27.09
N CYS A 67 -15.83 22.60 28.36
CA CYS A 67 -14.55 23.02 28.94
C CYS A 67 -13.58 21.87 29.29
N GLU A 68 -13.92 20.61 28.97
CA GLU A 68 -13.08 19.43 29.27
C GLU A 68 -13.12 18.40 28.13
N ASN A 69 -13.34 18.85 26.88
CA ASN A 69 -13.53 17.97 25.74
C ASN A 69 -12.32 17.90 24.77
N ASP A 70 -11.19 18.53 25.12
CA ASP A 70 -9.97 18.63 24.32
C ASP A 70 -10.24 19.22 22.91
N ALA A 71 -11.34 19.95 22.74
CA ALA A 71 -11.71 20.62 21.50
C ALA A 71 -11.79 22.13 21.71
N TRP A 72 -11.67 22.87 20.61
CA TRP A 72 -11.94 24.30 20.63
C TRP A 72 -13.34 24.56 20.09
N ASP A 73 -14.23 25.02 20.98
CA ASP A 73 -15.65 25.29 20.70
C ASP A 73 -15.97 26.81 20.65
N PRO A 74 -15.58 27.52 19.57
CA PRO A 74 -15.77 28.98 19.48
C PRO A 74 -17.25 29.40 19.48
N LEU A 75 -18.17 28.50 19.09
CA LEU A 75 -19.62 28.76 19.12
C LEU A 75 -20.20 28.75 20.54
N LEU A 76 -19.54 28.09 21.49
CA LEU A 76 -19.92 28.05 22.91
C LEU A 76 -19.21 29.13 23.74
N GLY A 77 -18.31 29.90 23.11
CA GLY A 77 -17.68 31.08 23.69
C GLY A 77 -16.27 30.86 24.19
N GLU A 78 -15.68 29.70 23.93
CA GLU A 78 -14.29 29.42 24.22
C GLU A 78 -13.36 30.34 23.41
N GLN A 79 -12.29 30.77 24.07
CA GLN A 79 -11.26 31.61 23.47
C GLN A 79 -10.12 30.76 22.91
N TRP A 80 -9.88 29.60 23.52
CA TRP A 80 -8.93 28.57 23.07
C TRP A 80 -9.41 27.20 23.59
N VAL A 81 -8.74 26.09 23.24
CA VAL A 81 -9.15 24.73 23.63
C VAL A 81 -9.47 24.67 25.12
N ASP A 82 -10.71 24.30 25.45
CA ASP A 82 -11.24 24.13 26.81
C ASP A 82 -11.14 25.36 27.76
N CYS A 83 -10.97 26.58 27.22
CA CYS A 83 -10.80 27.77 28.07
C CYS A 83 -11.43 29.05 27.51
N GLY A 84 -11.76 29.97 28.43
CA GLY A 84 -12.41 31.24 28.12
C GLY A 84 -13.93 31.16 28.03
N GLY A 85 -14.58 32.33 27.97
CA GLY A 85 -16.05 32.41 27.93
C GLY A 85 -16.73 31.95 29.22
N SER A 86 -17.44 30.82 29.16
CA SER A 86 -18.02 30.16 30.33
C SER A 86 -17.04 29.25 31.09
N CYS A 87 -15.90 28.93 30.49
CA CYS A 87 -14.83 28.13 31.07
C CYS A 87 -13.89 28.98 31.92
N GLU A 88 -12.92 28.33 32.58
CA GLU A 88 -11.85 29.05 33.28
C GLU A 88 -11.02 29.90 32.30
N PRO A 89 -10.41 31.02 32.75
CA PRO A 89 -9.58 31.85 31.89
C PRO A 89 -8.38 31.07 31.34
N CYS A 90 -8.07 31.26 30.06
CA CYS A 90 -6.93 30.62 29.42
C CYS A 90 -5.60 30.97 30.09
N ALA A 91 -4.72 29.97 30.20
CA ALA A 91 -3.39 30.15 30.75
C ALA A 91 -2.51 30.90 29.75
N THR A 92 -1.63 31.79 30.21
CA THR A 92 -0.78 32.62 29.35
C THR A 92 0.29 31.86 28.55
N ASN A 93 0.35 30.54 28.70
CA ASN A 93 1.25 29.65 27.96
C ASN A 93 0.48 28.69 27.05
N PHE A 94 -0.84 28.87 26.96
CA PHE A 94 -1.78 28.12 26.14
C PHE A 94 -3.11 28.89 26.05
N ASN A 95 -3.12 29.97 25.26
CA ASN A 95 -4.28 30.84 25.06
C ASN A 95 -4.48 31.27 23.60
N GLY A 96 -3.72 30.71 22.66
CA GLY A 96 -3.84 31.00 21.24
C GLY A 96 -3.33 32.38 20.83
N VAL A 97 -2.56 33.06 21.69
CA VAL A 97 -1.95 34.36 21.36
C VAL A 97 -0.47 34.37 21.71
N LEU A 98 0.32 35.18 20.97
CA LEU A 98 1.73 35.35 21.27
C LEU A 98 1.93 36.27 22.48
N ASP A 99 2.32 35.68 23.61
CA ASP A 99 2.54 36.37 24.89
C ASP A 99 4.02 36.74 25.15
N GLU A 100 4.27 37.57 26.18
CA GLU A 100 5.64 37.94 26.55
C GLU A 100 6.43 36.73 27.07
N GLY A 101 7.52 36.39 26.37
CA GLY A 101 8.40 35.28 26.73
C GLY A 101 8.20 34.03 25.86
N GLU A 102 7.20 34.06 24.98
CA GLU A 102 7.03 33.10 23.90
C GLU A 102 7.84 33.51 22.67
N THR A 103 8.26 32.51 21.88
CA THR A 103 8.94 32.75 20.61
C THR A 103 8.00 32.62 19.42
N GLY A 104 6.98 31.76 19.54
CA GLY A 104 5.81 31.64 18.67
C GLY A 104 4.58 31.40 19.54
N VAL A 105 3.37 31.45 18.97
CA VAL A 105 2.10 31.35 19.73
C VAL A 105 2.11 30.07 20.58
N ASP A 106 1.95 30.20 21.90
CA ASP A 106 1.93 29.09 22.87
C ASP A 106 3.20 28.20 22.86
N CYS A 107 4.35 28.70 22.39
CA CYS A 107 5.58 27.90 22.24
C CYS A 107 6.88 28.64 22.58
N GLY A 108 7.92 27.88 22.94
CA GLY A 108 9.27 28.40 23.17
C GLY A 108 9.45 29.22 24.45
N CYS A 109 8.44 29.22 25.32
CA CYS A 109 8.49 29.79 26.67
C CYS A 109 8.87 28.75 27.74
N ALA A 110 9.04 29.19 28.99
CA ALA A 110 9.21 28.30 30.13
C ALA A 110 7.87 27.65 30.52
N GLY A 111 7.68 26.37 30.14
CA GLY A 111 6.43 25.63 30.38
C GLY A 111 5.57 25.44 29.13
N CYS A 112 5.98 26.02 28.00
CA CYS A 112 5.41 25.74 26.68
C CYS A 112 6.15 24.57 26.00
N PRO A 113 5.51 23.88 25.05
CA PRO A 113 6.17 22.97 24.11
C PRO A 113 7.16 23.70 23.19
N ALA A 114 7.98 22.93 22.47
CA ALA A 114 8.85 23.48 21.42
C ALA A 114 8.02 23.76 20.16
N CYS A 115 8.25 24.91 19.52
CA CYS A 115 7.47 25.35 18.36
C CYS A 115 7.37 24.32 17.20
N PRO A 116 8.43 23.56 16.86
CA PRO A 116 8.32 22.51 15.83
C PRO A 116 7.43 21.33 16.19
N GLU A 117 7.09 21.12 17.47
CA GLU A 117 6.22 20.01 17.90
C GLU A 117 4.74 20.29 17.63
N LEU A 118 4.41 21.52 17.23
CA LEU A 118 3.03 21.95 17.04
C LEU A 118 2.53 21.86 15.59
N CYS A 119 3.42 21.59 14.62
CA CYS A 119 3.13 21.49 13.17
C CYS A 119 2.19 20.33 12.74
N GLY A 120 1.38 19.79 13.64
CA GLY A 120 0.51 18.65 13.45
C GLY A 120 -0.39 18.38 14.66
N ASP A 121 -0.63 19.40 15.49
CA ASP A 121 -1.48 19.30 16.69
C ASP A 121 -2.93 19.70 16.43
N GLY A 122 -3.25 20.16 15.21
CA GLY A 122 -4.60 20.55 14.79
C GLY A 122 -4.98 21.97 15.15
N LEU A 123 -4.07 22.76 15.74
CA LEU A 123 -4.29 24.13 16.16
C LEU A 123 -3.42 25.08 15.35
N MET A 124 -3.89 26.32 15.14
CA MET A 124 -3.08 27.35 14.49
C MET A 124 -2.21 28.06 15.52
N ASN A 125 -1.05 27.51 15.85
CA ASN A 125 -0.16 28.01 16.88
C ASN A 125 1.32 27.99 16.42
N GLY A 126 2.28 28.20 17.33
CA GLY A 126 3.69 28.24 16.99
C GLY A 126 4.06 29.36 16.00
N TYR A 127 4.68 28.99 14.87
CA TYR A 127 5.03 29.92 13.78
C TYR A 127 4.14 29.78 12.55
N GLU A 128 3.07 29.00 12.66
CA GLU A 128 2.23 28.62 11.54
C GLU A 128 1.54 29.81 10.87
N THR A 129 1.35 29.70 9.56
CA THR A 129 0.56 30.66 8.78
C THR A 129 -0.81 30.13 8.37
N GLY A 130 -1.02 28.82 8.55
CA GLY A 130 -2.30 28.11 8.52
C GLY A 130 -2.21 26.90 9.44
N VAL A 131 -3.34 26.29 9.83
CA VAL A 131 -3.35 25.15 10.78
C VAL A 131 -2.37 24.06 10.34
N ASP A 132 -1.42 23.71 11.22
CA ASP A 132 -0.38 22.69 11.02
C ASP A 132 0.57 22.97 9.83
N CYS A 133 0.66 24.22 9.36
CA CYS A 133 1.48 24.54 8.19
C CYS A 133 2.05 25.97 8.15
N GLY A 134 3.14 26.11 7.40
CA GLY A 134 3.85 27.35 7.14
C GLY A 134 4.73 27.79 8.32
N GLY A 135 5.29 28.99 8.20
CA GLY A 135 6.30 29.45 9.16
C GLY A 135 7.67 28.84 8.91
N VAL A 136 8.56 28.97 9.91
CA VAL A 136 9.96 28.51 9.82
C VAL A 136 10.13 27.04 10.20
N ASP A 137 9.20 26.51 10.99
CA ASP A 137 9.32 25.19 11.61
C ASP A 137 8.39 24.13 10.99
N CYS A 138 7.39 24.52 10.18
CA CYS A 138 6.44 23.62 9.52
C CYS A 138 6.56 23.64 8.00
N ASP A 139 6.04 22.59 7.35
CA ASP A 139 5.99 22.51 5.89
C ASP A 139 5.11 23.61 5.30
N ALA A 140 5.41 24.07 4.09
CA ALA A 140 4.64 25.15 3.46
C ALA A 140 3.16 24.76 3.33
N CYS A 141 2.27 25.69 3.66
CA CYS A 141 0.83 25.51 3.48
C CYS A 141 0.47 25.26 2.02
N PRO A 142 -0.57 24.45 1.74
CA PRO A 142 -1.03 24.20 0.38
C PRO A 142 -1.48 25.51 -0.27
N THR A 143 -1.05 25.72 -1.51
CA THR A 143 -1.31 26.94 -2.27
C THR A 143 -1.62 26.58 -3.71
N CYS A 144 -2.90 26.58 -4.06
CA CYS A 144 -3.40 26.10 -5.34
C CYS A 144 -3.04 26.94 -6.59
N ASP A 145 -2.01 27.80 -6.52
CA ASP A 145 -1.64 28.76 -7.58
C ASP A 145 -0.16 29.24 -7.49
N ASP A 146 0.70 28.63 -6.64
CA ASP A 146 2.06 29.13 -6.38
C ASP A 146 3.18 28.40 -7.16
N GLY A 147 2.83 27.38 -7.91
CA GLY A 147 3.69 26.67 -8.85
C GLY A 147 4.63 25.66 -8.20
N ILE A 148 4.39 25.27 -6.93
CA ILE A 148 5.17 24.25 -6.23
C ILE A 148 4.25 23.21 -5.60
N LEU A 149 4.73 21.95 -5.50
CA LEU A 149 3.98 20.89 -4.82
C LEU A 149 4.22 21.00 -3.31
N ASN A 150 3.22 21.46 -2.56
CA ASN A 150 3.31 21.64 -1.10
C ASN A 150 2.00 21.27 -0.36
N GLY A 151 2.05 21.27 0.97
CA GLY A 151 0.89 20.99 1.81
C GLY A 151 0.19 19.65 1.52
N SER A 152 -1.12 19.71 1.26
CA SER A 152 -1.98 18.56 0.96
C SER A 152 -2.16 18.27 -0.53
N GLU A 153 -1.47 19.01 -1.40
CA GLU A 153 -1.59 18.87 -2.85
C GLU A 153 -1.11 17.49 -3.35
N THR A 154 -1.81 16.95 -4.34
CA THR A 154 -1.43 15.68 -4.99
C THR A 154 -0.77 15.91 -6.36
N GLY A 155 -0.84 17.13 -6.88
CA GLY A 155 -0.11 17.62 -8.04
C GLY A 155 0.20 19.11 -7.83
N ILE A 156 1.09 19.68 -8.65
CA ILE A 156 1.45 21.11 -8.51
C ILE A 156 0.18 21.96 -8.60
N ASP A 157 -0.11 22.74 -7.55
CA ASP A 157 -1.26 23.64 -7.46
C ASP A 157 -2.64 22.94 -7.51
N CYS A 158 -2.71 21.62 -7.25
CA CYS A 158 -3.97 20.89 -7.39
C CYS A 158 -4.10 19.63 -6.52
N GLY A 159 -5.35 19.22 -6.31
CA GLY A 159 -5.70 18.04 -5.52
C GLY A 159 -5.65 18.29 -4.01
N GLY A 160 -5.65 17.21 -3.22
CA GLY A 160 -5.84 17.32 -1.78
C GLY A 160 -7.27 17.68 -1.38
N ASN A 161 -7.43 18.19 -0.16
CA ASN A 161 -8.73 18.60 0.40
C ASN A 161 -9.04 20.09 0.19
N THR A 162 -8.03 20.91 -0.12
CA THR A 162 -8.12 22.38 -0.19
C THR A 162 -8.08 22.94 -1.60
N CYS A 163 -7.56 22.20 -2.59
CA CYS A 163 -7.48 22.64 -3.99
C CYS A 163 -8.46 21.88 -4.88
N ASP A 164 -8.75 22.47 -6.05
CA ASP A 164 -9.53 21.79 -7.07
C ASP A 164 -8.83 20.47 -7.45
N PRO A 165 -9.59 19.38 -7.74
CA PRO A 165 -8.98 18.15 -8.19
C PRO A 165 -8.08 18.42 -9.39
N CYS A 166 -6.88 17.84 -9.40
CA CYS A 166 -5.99 17.95 -10.54
C CYS A 166 -6.76 17.59 -11.82
N GLU A 167 -6.88 18.57 -12.74
CA GLU A 167 -7.37 18.28 -14.07
C GLU A 167 -6.41 17.26 -14.66
N CYS A 168 -6.92 16.05 -14.88
CA CYS A 168 -6.12 14.93 -15.34
C CYS A 168 -5.75 15.23 -16.80
N LEU A 169 -4.58 15.82 -17.00
CA LEU A 169 -3.86 15.76 -18.27
C LEU A 169 -3.31 14.33 -18.47
N CYS A 170 -4.13 13.31 -18.22
CA CYS A 170 -3.75 11.93 -18.52
C CYS A 170 -3.85 11.76 -20.04
N ASP A 171 -2.69 11.78 -20.70
CA ASP A 171 -2.56 11.38 -22.10
C ASP A 171 -2.27 9.89 -22.11
N CYS A 172 -3.33 9.08 -22.22
CA CYS A 172 -3.25 7.61 -22.29
C CYS A 172 -2.56 7.07 -23.56
N THR A 173 -1.67 7.86 -24.19
CA THR A 173 -0.91 7.51 -25.39
C THR A 173 0.51 8.09 -25.43
N ASN A 174 0.98 8.69 -24.33
CA ASN A 174 2.24 9.42 -24.29
C ASN A 174 3.46 8.54 -23.94
N GLY A 175 3.23 7.29 -23.54
CA GLY A 175 4.28 6.31 -23.26
C GLY A 175 4.99 6.50 -21.92
N ILE A 176 4.41 7.28 -21.01
CA ILE A 176 4.86 7.42 -19.61
C ILE A 176 3.71 7.09 -18.67
N GLN A 177 4.00 6.62 -17.45
CA GLN A 177 2.96 6.40 -16.45
C GLN A 177 2.69 7.74 -15.74
N ASP A 178 1.57 8.38 -16.05
CA ASP A 178 1.17 9.65 -15.44
C ASP A 178 -0.33 9.73 -15.09
N GLY A 179 -0.71 10.81 -14.41
CA GLY A 179 -2.08 11.00 -13.95
C GLY A 179 -2.57 9.89 -13.01
N LEU A 180 -3.70 9.26 -13.37
CA LEU A 180 -4.36 8.19 -12.60
C LEU A 180 -4.26 6.82 -13.29
N GLU A 181 -3.29 6.65 -14.18
CA GLU A 181 -3.03 5.40 -14.88
C GLU A 181 -2.63 4.27 -13.91
N GLU A 182 -3.13 3.06 -14.15
CA GLU A 182 -2.72 1.86 -13.41
C GLU A 182 -1.37 1.36 -13.91
N TYR A 183 -1.16 1.39 -15.23
CA TYR A 183 0.12 1.16 -15.91
C TYR A 183 0.26 2.15 -17.09
N ILE A 184 1.45 2.22 -17.71
CA ILE A 184 1.72 3.15 -18.82
C ILE A 184 0.57 3.15 -19.84
N ASP A 185 -0.04 4.32 -20.04
CA ASP A 185 -1.10 4.57 -21.03
C ASP A 185 -2.41 3.78 -20.81
N CYS A 186 -2.63 3.15 -19.63
CA CYS A 186 -3.84 2.36 -19.38
C CYS A 186 -4.29 2.31 -17.90
N GLY A 187 -5.55 1.95 -17.69
CA GLY A 187 -6.16 1.80 -16.37
C GLY A 187 -6.58 3.11 -15.71
N GLY A 188 -7.09 3.01 -14.48
CA GLY A 188 -7.70 4.15 -13.79
C GLY A 188 -9.08 4.55 -14.33
N PRO A 189 -9.63 5.69 -13.86
CA PRO A 189 -10.98 6.12 -14.23
C PRO A 189 -11.09 6.70 -15.65
N ASN A 190 -9.97 7.11 -16.26
CA ASN A 190 -9.94 7.90 -17.48
C ASN A 190 -9.25 7.23 -18.69
N CYS A 191 -8.54 6.11 -18.49
CA CYS A 191 -7.97 5.32 -19.59
C CYS A 191 -8.69 3.96 -19.74
N GLU A 192 -8.56 3.34 -20.91
CA GLU A 192 -9.06 1.99 -21.12
C GLU A 192 -8.37 1.00 -20.17
N PRO A 193 -9.05 -0.06 -19.70
CA PRO A 193 -8.45 -1.06 -18.83
C PRO A 193 -7.19 -1.67 -19.46
N CYS A 194 -6.19 -1.94 -18.64
CA CYS A 194 -4.95 -2.55 -19.08
C CYS A 194 -5.20 -3.95 -19.65
N ALA A 195 -5.14 -4.07 -20.97
CA ALA A 195 -5.37 -5.31 -21.69
C ALA A 195 -4.03 -5.98 -22.04
N SER A 196 -3.89 -7.26 -21.71
CA SER A 196 -2.74 -8.06 -22.18
C SER A 196 -2.84 -8.25 -23.69
N THR A 197 -1.98 -7.55 -24.44
CA THR A 197 -1.95 -7.59 -25.90
C THR A 197 -0.53 -7.75 -26.43
N MET A 198 -0.43 -8.36 -27.60
CA MET A 198 0.82 -8.53 -28.32
C MET A 198 0.56 -8.53 -29.82
N SER A 199 1.46 -7.95 -30.61
CA SER A 199 1.40 -7.99 -32.06
C SER A 199 2.80 -8.08 -32.67
N TRP A 200 2.89 -8.67 -33.87
CA TRP A 200 4.16 -8.76 -34.60
C TRP A 200 3.93 -9.00 -36.08
N TYR A 201 4.94 -8.71 -36.90
CA TYR A 201 4.95 -9.05 -38.31
C TYR A 201 5.94 -10.18 -38.60
N ASN A 202 5.50 -11.15 -39.41
CA ASN A 202 6.38 -12.14 -40.04
C ASN A 202 6.10 -12.17 -41.54
N ALA A 203 7.16 -12.09 -42.36
CA ALA A 203 7.07 -12.09 -43.83
C ALA A 203 6.05 -11.08 -44.41
N GLY A 204 5.88 -9.93 -43.76
CA GLY A 204 4.95 -8.87 -44.18
C GLY A 204 3.50 -9.06 -43.75
N VAL A 205 3.18 -10.14 -43.02
CA VAL A 205 1.85 -10.40 -42.46
C VAL A 205 1.84 -10.03 -40.98
N GLN A 206 0.83 -9.27 -40.55
CA GLN A 206 0.61 -8.94 -39.14
C GLN A 206 -0.11 -10.09 -38.42
N TYR A 207 0.37 -10.41 -37.23
CA TYR A 207 -0.23 -11.34 -36.31
C TYR A 207 -0.51 -10.61 -34.99
N PHE A 208 -1.58 -11.04 -34.33
CA PHE A 208 -1.96 -10.61 -32.99
C PHE A 208 -1.89 -11.81 -32.06
N GLY A 209 -1.51 -11.61 -30.80
CA GLY A 209 -1.59 -12.61 -29.73
C GLY A 209 -3.02 -12.82 -29.22
N ASP A 210 -3.99 -12.88 -30.14
CA ASP A 210 -5.42 -12.89 -29.86
C ASP A 210 -5.94 -14.23 -29.32
N ALA A 211 -5.17 -15.33 -29.47
CA ALA A 211 -5.45 -16.58 -28.79
C ALA A 211 -4.81 -16.63 -27.40
N THR A 212 -3.59 -16.08 -27.25
CA THR A 212 -2.87 -15.98 -25.98
C THR A 212 -1.85 -14.86 -26.08
N ALA A 213 -1.79 -14.01 -25.05
CA ALA A 213 -0.72 -13.04 -24.83
C ALA A 213 -0.43 -13.04 -23.33
N SER A 214 0.71 -13.58 -22.92
CA SER A 214 1.03 -13.79 -21.50
C SER A 214 2.49 -13.47 -21.18
N ALA A 215 2.69 -12.96 -19.97
CA ALA A 215 3.99 -12.85 -19.32
C ALA A 215 3.97 -13.61 -17.98
N GLU A 216 5.05 -14.31 -17.65
CA GLU A 216 5.22 -15.06 -16.39
C GLU A 216 6.68 -14.95 -15.92
N LEU A 217 6.88 -14.88 -14.60
CA LEU A 217 8.21 -14.94 -14.00
C LEU A 217 8.53 -16.37 -13.55
N VAL A 218 9.44 -17.03 -14.27
CA VAL A 218 9.84 -18.41 -13.98
C VAL A 218 11.29 -18.44 -13.52
N GLY A 219 11.47 -18.55 -12.20
CA GLY A 219 12.80 -18.57 -11.58
C GLY A 219 13.60 -17.29 -11.84
N GLY A 220 12.94 -16.13 -11.72
CA GLY A 220 13.51 -14.78 -11.98
C GLY A 220 13.47 -14.36 -13.45
N ASN A 221 13.45 -15.32 -14.38
CA ASN A 221 13.43 -15.04 -15.81
C ASN A 221 12.02 -14.70 -16.30
N LEU A 222 11.92 -13.66 -17.12
CA LEU A 222 10.67 -13.27 -17.76
C LEU A 222 10.41 -14.14 -18.99
N GLN A 223 9.28 -14.82 -19.00
CA GLN A 223 8.80 -15.60 -20.14
C GLN A 223 7.61 -14.89 -20.76
N ILE A 224 7.72 -14.54 -22.05
CA ILE A 224 6.66 -13.90 -22.82
C ILE A 224 6.20 -14.87 -23.89
N THR A 225 4.88 -15.07 -24.03
CA THR A 225 4.29 -15.96 -25.03
C THR A 225 3.11 -15.31 -25.74
N GLY A 226 3.13 -15.38 -27.08
CA GLY A 226 2.08 -14.89 -27.96
C GLY A 226 1.62 -15.96 -28.94
N ILE A 227 0.31 -16.20 -29.00
CA ILE A 227 -0.32 -17.16 -29.91
C ILE A 227 -1.42 -16.43 -30.65
N SER A 228 -1.38 -16.50 -31.98
CA SER A 228 -2.45 -16.01 -32.84
C SER A 228 -3.52 -17.07 -33.08
N LEU A 229 -4.75 -16.65 -33.36
CA LEU A 229 -5.86 -17.52 -33.78
C LEU A 229 -5.58 -18.25 -35.10
N THR A 230 -4.62 -17.75 -35.89
CA THR A 230 -4.14 -18.41 -37.11
C THR A 230 -3.11 -19.52 -36.85
N GLY A 231 -2.67 -19.69 -35.60
CA GLY A 231 -1.72 -20.71 -35.18
C GLY A 231 -0.25 -20.29 -35.18
N ALA A 232 0.09 -19.08 -35.61
CA ALA A 232 1.45 -18.55 -35.44
C ALA A 232 1.72 -18.24 -33.96
N GLN A 233 2.93 -18.55 -33.49
CA GLN A 233 3.34 -18.39 -32.09
C GLN A 233 4.69 -17.69 -32.00
N VAL A 234 4.86 -16.79 -31.05
CA VAL A 234 6.13 -16.14 -30.72
C VAL A 234 6.39 -16.28 -29.22
N GLY A 235 7.64 -16.48 -28.83
CA GLY A 235 8.00 -16.61 -27.44
C GLY A 235 9.40 -16.07 -27.14
N PHE A 236 9.57 -15.53 -25.94
CA PHE A 236 10.83 -14.99 -25.45
C PHE A 236 11.09 -15.48 -24.04
N VAL A 237 12.35 -15.83 -23.77
CA VAL A 237 12.86 -15.99 -22.42
C VAL A 237 13.92 -14.93 -22.23
N VAL A 238 13.72 -14.04 -21.26
CA VAL A 238 14.64 -12.97 -20.90
C VAL A 238 15.16 -13.24 -19.50
N ALA A 239 16.49 -13.28 -19.38
CA ALA A 239 17.12 -13.54 -18.09
C ALA A 239 17.02 -12.32 -17.18
N GLU A 240 16.85 -12.55 -15.88
CA GLU A 240 16.91 -11.48 -14.88
C GLU A 240 18.27 -10.75 -14.96
N PRO A 241 18.30 -9.42 -15.03
CA PRO A 241 19.56 -8.67 -14.99
C PRO A 241 20.25 -8.85 -13.64
N ALA A 242 21.59 -8.78 -13.62
CA ALA A 242 22.37 -8.96 -12.39
C ALA A 242 22.05 -7.92 -11.30
N ASP A 243 21.64 -6.72 -11.72
CA ASP A 243 21.27 -5.60 -10.84
C ASP A 243 19.75 -5.55 -10.57
N GLY A 244 19.00 -6.59 -10.97
CA GLY A 244 17.53 -6.63 -10.93
C GLY A 244 16.89 -5.97 -12.15
N TRP A 245 15.56 -6.06 -12.24
CA TRP A 245 14.78 -5.49 -13.33
C TRP A 245 14.75 -3.95 -13.28
N TYR A 246 14.85 -3.31 -14.44
CA TYR A 246 14.77 -1.85 -14.59
C TYR A 246 14.18 -1.44 -15.94
N ASN A 247 13.62 -0.24 -16.00
CA ASN A 247 12.98 0.32 -17.19
C ASN A 247 14.00 0.70 -18.28
N GLY A 248 13.63 0.52 -19.54
CA GLY A 248 14.51 0.75 -20.69
C GLY A 248 15.54 -0.35 -20.94
N TYR A 249 15.36 -1.54 -20.38
CA TYR A 249 16.29 -2.65 -20.57
C TYR A 249 16.25 -3.18 -22.02
N VAL A 250 17.41 -3.21 -22.69
CA VAL A 250 17.56 -3.68 -24.08
C VAL A 250 18.37 -4.97 -24.11
N ILE A 251 17.78 -6.00 -24.72
CA ILE A 251 18.28 -7.37 -24.67
C ILE A 251 18.48 -7.90 -26.08
N ALA A 252 19.68 -8.40 -26.37
CA ALA A 252 19.95 -9.17 -27.59
C ALA A 252 19.80 -10.66 -27.32
N LEU A 253 18.88 -11.31 -28.04
CA LEU A 253 18.62 -12.75 -28.01
C LEU A 253 19.32 -13.39 -29.21
N ASN A 254 20.36 -14.18 -28.94
CA ASN A 254 21.21 -14.81 -29.95
C ASN A 254 21.86 -16.09 -29.37
N PRO A 255 22.58 -16.92 -30.17
CA PRO A 255 23.15 -18.17 -29.67
C PRO A 255 24.15 -18.03 -28.50
N THR A 256 24.71 -16.84 -28.29
CA THR A 256 25.70 -16.57 -27.24
C THR A 256 25.10 -16.01 -25.95
N SER A 257 23.81 -15.65 -25.97
CA SER A 257 23.13 -15.01 -24.85
C SER A 257 22.39 -16.02 -23.96
N LEU A 258 22.90 -17.22 -23.70
CA LEU A 258 22.19 -18.14 -22.80
C LEU A 258 22.13 -17.57 -21.37
N PRO A 259 21.00 -17.72 -20.64
CA PRO A 259 19.86 -18.59 -20.93
C PRO A 259 18.73 -17.95 -21.77
N GLN A 260 18.87 -16.70 -22.21
CA GLN A 260 17.82 -15.96 -22.91
C GLN A 260 17.78 -16.29 -24.43
N ALA A 261 16.56 -16.44 -24.97
CA ALA A 261 16.34 -16.83 -26.36
C ALA A 261 14.98 -16.38 -26.89
N ALA A 262 14.85 -16.27 -28.21
CA ALA A 262 13.58 -16.10 -28.90
C ALA A 262 13.21 -17.37 -29.67
N ALA A 263 11.91 -17.63 -29.78
CA ALA A 263 11.33 -18.71 -30.57
C ALA A 263 10.13 -18.19 -31.39
N TYR A 264 9.92 -18.79 -32.55
CA TYR A 264 8.76 -18.53 -33.39
C TYR A 264 8.29 -19.81 -34.07
N THR A 265 6.99 -20.01 -34.12
CA THR A 265 6.33 -21.07 -34.88
C THR A 265 5.42 -20.43 -35.91
N SER A 266 5.65 -20.73 -37.19
CA SER A 266 4.79 -20.24 -38.28
C SER A 266 3.42 -20.92 -38.28
N THR A 267 2.45 -20.36 -39.01
CA THR A 267 1.13 -21.00 -39.22
C THR A 267 1.21 -22.37 -39.91
N ALA A 268 2.33 -22.66 -40.59
CA ALA A 268 2.61 -23.96 -41.20
C ALA A 268 3.25 -24.98 -40.22
N GLY A 269 3.49 -24.59 -38.95
CA GLY A 269 4.11 -25.45 -37.93
C GLY A 269 5.64 -25.51 -37.97
N MET A 270 6.29 -24.72 -38.83
CA MET A 270 7.75 -24.63 -38.86
C MET A 270 8.26 -23.84 -37.66
N ASN A 271 9.28 -24.37 -36.97
CA ASN A 271 9.85 -23.80 -35.76
C ASN A 271 11.19 -23.13 -36.03
N TYR A 272 11.35 -21.93 -35.49
CA TYR A 272 12.54 -21.08 -35.60
C TYR A 272 12.97 -20.65 -34.21
N THR A 273 14.26 -20.48 -33.98
CA THR A 273 14.79 -19.97 -32.72
C THR A 273 16.11 -19.25 -32.93
N THR A 274 16.41 -18.27 -32.08
CA THR A 274 17.73 -17.64 -32.03
C THR A 274 18.84 -18.61 -31.64
N LEU A 275 18.52 -19.77 -31.05
CA LEU A 275 19.50 -20.79 -30.68
C LEU A 275 20.16 -21.48 -31.88
N PHE A 276 19.45 -21.61 -33.01
CA PHE A 276 20.02 -22.15 -34.25
C PHE A 276 20.68 -21.07 -35.11
N GLY A 277 20.50 -19.80 -34.76
CA GLY A 277 21.02 -18.64 -35.47
C GLY A 277 20.02 -17.48 -35.50
N GLY A 278 20.49 -16.31 -35.93
CA GLY A 278 19.70 -15.08 -35.89
C GLY A 278 20.04 -14.19 -34.69
N ASN A 279 19.37 -13.06 -34.63
CA ASN A 279 19.51 -12.07 -33.56
C ASN A 279 18.18 -11.33 -33.44
N THR A 280 17.53 -11.44 -32.29
CA THR A 280 16.29 -10.72 -31.96
C THR A 280 16.57 -9.79 -30.81
N THR A 281 16.31 -8.51 -31.00
CA THR A 281 16.37 -7.52 -29.93
C THR A 281 15.00 -7.42 -29.29
N VAL A 282 14.94 -7.51 -27.97
CA VAL A 282 13.78 -7.18 -27.13
C VAL A 282 14.14 -5.93 -26.36
N GLN A 283 13.26 -4.94 -26.35
CA GLN A 283 13.38 -3.74 -25.55
C GLN A 283 12.20 -3.70 -24.59
N ILE A 284 12.50 -3.74 -23.29
CA ILE A 284 11.55 -3.56 -22.21
C ILE A 284 11.55 -2.06 -21.90
N THR A 285 10.47 -1.40 -22.24
CA THR A 285 10.29 0.03 -21.92
C THR A 285 9.96 0.19 -20.45
N TYR A 286 9.09 -0.68 -19.94
CA TYR A 286 8.65 -0.70 -18.56
C TYR A 286 8.51 -2.12 -18.05
N ILE A 287 8.88 -2.34 -16.80
CA ILE A 287 8.61 -3.59 -16.10
C ILE A 287 8.39 -3.35 -14.61
N ASP A 288 7.31 -3.92 -14.12
CA ASP A 288 7.08 -4.17 -12.71
C ASP A 288 7.15 -5.68 -12.48
N ALA A 289 8.31 -6.16 -12.04
CA ALA A 289 8.69 -7.57 -12.08
C ALA A 289 8.20 -8.36 -10.86
N GLU A 290 6.90 -8.30 -10.60
CA GLU A 290 6.21 -9.08 -9.57
C GLU A 290 4.97 -9.79 -10.12
N SER A 291 4.46 -10.80 -9.40
CA SER A 291 3.20 -11.46 -9.78
C SER A 291 2.05 -10.48 -9.56
N GLY A 292 1.24 -10.27 -10.60
CA GLY A 292 0.25 -9.19 -10.66
C GLY A 292 0.77 -7.91 -11.30
N GLY A 293 2.09 -7.78 -11.52
CA GLY A 293 2.73 -6.64 -12.16
C GLY A 293 2.49 -6.59 -13.68
N TYR A 294 3.25 -5.74 -14.36
CA TYR A 294 3.03 -5.45 -15.79
C TYR A 294 4.33 -5.23 -16.54
N VAL A 295 4.35 -5.61 -17.83
CA VAL A 295 5.52 -5.41 -18.69
C VAL A 295 5.10 -4.85 -20.05
N VAL A 296 5.82 -3.81 -20.48
CA VAL A 296 5.62 -3.16 -21.78
C VAL A 296 6.93 -3.15 -22.56
N GLY A 297 6.87 -3.51 -23.83
CA GLY A 297 8.06 -3.52 -24.67
C GLY A 297 7.81 -3.76 -26.14
N SER A 298 8.92 -3.84 -26.86
CA SER A 298 8.96 -4.08 -28.29
C SER A 298 10.03 -5.10 -28.66
N PHE A 299 9.93 -5.66 -29.86
CA PHE A 299 10.97 -6.55 -30.38
C PHE A 299 11.12 -6.47 -31.89
N ASN A 300 12.35 -6.75 -32.34
CA ASN A 300 12.69 -6.80 -33.75
C ASN A 300 13.92 -7.70 -33.98
N GLY A 301 13.89 -8.52 -35.02
CA GLY A 301 15.08 -9.20 -35.51
C GLY A 301 14.78 -10.45 -36.32
N SER A 302 15.63 -11.47 -36.17
CA SER A 302 15.55 -12.70 -36.95
C SER A 302 15.78 -13.95 -36.11
N VAL A 303 15.10 -15.01 -36.52
CA VAL A 303 15.16 -16.36 -35.94
C VAL A 303 15.46 -17.35 -37.07
N MET A 304 16.12 -18.46 -36.74
CA MET A 304 16.56 -19.44 -37.73
C MET A 304 16.03 -20.84 -37.40
N GLU A 305 15.65 -21.61 -38.41
CA GLU A 305 15.32 -23.03 -38.25
C GLU A 305 16.59 -23.90 -38.32
N ALA A 306 16.51 -25.16 -37.88
CA ALA A 306 17.66 -26.06 -37.85
C ALA A 306 18.29 -26.34 -39.24
N SER A 307 17.56 -26.09 -40.33
CA SER A 307 18.07 -26.24 -41.71
C SER A 307 18.97 -25.08 -42.17
N GLY A 308 18.99 -23.98 -41.41
CA GLY A 308 19.70 -22.74 -41.74
C GLY A 308 18.85 -21.66 -42.43
N SER A 309 17.56 -21.92 -42.70
CA SER A 309 16.64 -20.90 -43.21
C SER A 309 16.24 -19.92 -42.11
N ALA A 310 16.31 -18.62 -42.40
CA ALA A 310 15.95 -17.57 -41.45
C ALA A 310 14.60 -16.92 -41.80
N THR A 311 13.88 -16.47 -40.78
CA THR A 311 12.71 -15.60 -40.93
C THR A 311 12.82 -14.40 -39.99
N THR A 312 12.04 -13.36 -40.27
CA THR A 312 12.10 -12.08 -39.56
C THR A 312 10.89 -11.88 -38.66
N LEU A 313 11.13 -11.34 -37.48
CA LEU A 313 10.11 -10.82 -36.58
C LEU A 313 10.29 -9.31 -36.54
N SER A 314 9.28 -8.56 -36.95
CA SER A 314 9.41 -7.10 -37.08
C SER A 314 8.20 -6.38 -36.51
N GLN A 315 8.41 -5.12 -36.10
CA GLN A 315 7.37 -4.28 -35.50
C GLN A 315 6.62 -5.03 -34.38
N GLY A 316 7.36 -5.78 -33.56
CA GLY A 316 6.79 -6.50 -32.44
C GLY A 316 6.53 -5.54 -31.29
N SER A 317 5.34 -5.61 -30.69
CA SER A 317 4.97 -4.88 -29.48
C SER A 317 4.22 -5.79 -28.53
N PHE A 318 4.38 -5.55 -27.23
CA PHE A 318 3.64 -6.24 -26.19
C PHE A 318 3.41 -5.33 -24.99
N GLN A 319 2.27 -5.54 -24.34
CA GLN A 319 1.88 -4.97 -23.06
C GLN A 319 1.11 -6.06 -22.33
N LEU A 320 1.64 -6.57 -21.22
CA LEU A 320 1.22 -7.85 -20.64
C LEU A 320 1.21 -7.78 -19.13
N SER A 321 0.14 -8.28 -18.51
CA SER A 321 0.17 -8.63 -17.10
C SER A 321 1.13 -9.79 -16.84
N ILE A 322 1.92 -9.67 -15.78
CA ILE A 322 2.79 -10.72 -15.29
C ILE A 322 1.98 -11.57 -14.30
N ASN A 323 1.80 -12.85 -14.61
CA ASN A 323 1.09 -13.79 -13.74
C ASN A 323 2.08 -14.63 -12.95
#